data_AF-A0AA35VYT2-F1
#
_entry.id   AF-A0AA35VYT2-F1
#
_cell.length_a   1.000
_cell.length_b   1.000
_cell.length_c   1.000
_cell.angle_alpha   90.00
_cell.angle_beta   90.00
_cell.angle_gamma   90.00
#
_symmetry.space_group_name_H-M   'P 1'
#
loop_
_entity.id
_entity.type
_entity.pdbx_description
1 polymer ?
#
loop_
_entity_poly.entity_id
_entity_poly.type
_entity_poly.pdbx_seq_one_letter_code
_entity_poly.pdbx_strand_id
1 'polypeptide(L)' 'MVAEFRRLHQFLEEQEKRILAQMAEVEKEIAAKREAHLARLSRELSSLDSLIREMEEKLQEPASELLQDIRSFLQR' A
#
# COMPACT_ATOMS: atom_id res chain seq x y z
N MET A 1 6.01 -38.01 -38.48
CA MET A 1 5.92 -38.18 -37.01
C MET A 1 6.86 -37.23 -36.27
N VAL A 2 8.19 -37.33 -36.40
CA VAL A 2 9.16 -36.46 -35.70
C VAL A 2 8.94 -34.94 -35.91
N ALA A 3 8.56 -34.52 -37.13
CA ALA A 3 8.32 -33.10 -37.42
C ALA A 3 7.09 -32.53 -36.68
N GLU A 4 6.02 -33.31 -36.54
CA GLU A 4 4.82 -32.88 -35.82
C GLU A 4 5.08 -32.75 -34.32
N PHE A 5 5.85 -33.68 -33.74
CA PHE A 5 6.29 -33.57 -32.35
C PHE A 5 7.17 -32.33 -32.11
N ARG A 6 8.07 -32.00 -33.05
CA ARG A 6 8.89 -30.78 -32.95
C ARG A 6 8.03 -29.52 -32.98
N ARG A 7 7.03 -29.46 -33.87
CA ARG A 7 6.08 -28.32 -33.94
C ARG A 7 5.27 -28.19 -32.66
N LEU A 8 4.78 -29.30 -32.11
CA LEU A 8 4.05 -29.29 -30.84
C LEU A 8 4.93 -28.81 -29.69
N HIS A 9 6.19 -29.25 -29.63
CA HIS A 9 7.13 -28.79 -28.61
C HIS A 9 7.36 -27.29 -28.67
N GLN A 10 7.63 -26.74 -29.86
CA GLN A 10 7.77 -25.30 -30.06
C GLN A 10 6.51 -24.52 -29.67
N PHE A 11 5.33 -25.04 -30.02
CA PHE A 11 4.07 -24.42 -29.61
C PHE A 11 3.95 -24.35 -28.08
N LEU A 12 4.29 -25.43 -27.38
CA LEU A 12 4.26 -25.48 -25.91
C LEU A 12 5.27 -24.51 -25.29
N GLU A 13 6.50 -24.43 -25.82
CA GLU A 13 7.50 -23.45 -25.35
C GLU A 13 7.00 -22.01 -25.48
N GLU A 14 6.34 -21.67 -26.59
CA GLU A 14 5.78 -20.34 -26.79
C GLU A 14 4.58 -20.06 -25.86
N GLN A 15 3.74 -21.07 -25.58
CA GLN A 15 2.68 -20.93 -24.58
C GLN A 15 3.25 -20.74 -23.18
N GLU A 16 4.28 -21.50 -22.81
CA GLU A 16 4.94 -21.38 -21.50
C GLU A 16 5.52 -19.99 -21.30
N LYS A 17 6.30 -19.49 -22.28
CA LYS A 17 6.85 -18.12 -22.23
C LYS A 17 5.76 -17.06 -22.08
N ARG A 18 4.65 -17.21 -22.82
CA ARG A 18 3.52 -16.28 -22.74
C ARG A 18 2.89 -16.27 -21.35
N ILE A 19 2.66 -17.45 -20.76
CA ILE A 19 2.05 -17.57 -19.42
C ILE A 19 3.01 -16.99 -18.37
N LEU A 20 4.31 -17.29 -18.45
CA LEU A 20 5.31 -16.72 -17.55
C LEU A 20 5.35 -15.18 -17.62
N ALA A 21 5.27 -14.61 -18.82
CA ALA A 21 5.21 -13.16 -18.99
C ALA A 21 3.94 -12.55 -18.37
N GLN A 22 2.79 -13.21 -18.51
CA GLN A 22 1.54 -12.78 -17.88
C GLN A 22 1.61 -12.86 -16.35
N MET A 23 2.20 -13.92 -15.80
CA MET A 23 2.41 -14.07 -14.36
C MET A 23 3.30 -12.95 -13.82
N ALA A 24 4.42 -12.65 -14.49
CA ALA A 24 5.32 -11.58 -14.09
C ALA A 24 4.64 -10.20 -14.06
N GLU A 25 3.76 -9.92 -15.03
CA GLU A 25 3.01 -8.66 -15.03
C GLU A 25 2.00 -8.59 -13.88
N VAL A 26 1.29 -9.68 -13.61
CA VAL A 26 0.35 -9.74 -12.47
C VAL A 26 1.08 -9.59 -11.14
N GLU A 27 2.24 -10.23 -10.97
CA GLU A 27 3.07 -10.08 -9.77
C GLU A 27 3.51 -8.63 -9.57
N LYS A 28 3.93 -7.96 -10.65
CA LYS A 28 4.31 -6.55 -10.64
C LYS A 28 3.14 -5.64 -10.26
N GLU A 29 1.95 -5.87 -10.82
CA GLU A 29 0.74 -5.12 -10.47
C GLU A 29 0.36 -5.32 -8.99
N ILE A 30 0.45 -6.54 -8.48
CA ILE A 30 0.19 -6.86 -7.07
C ILE A 30 1.18 -6.12 -6.18
N ALA A 31 2.48 -6.16 -6.52
CA ALA A 31 3.52 -5.47 -5.78
C ALA A 31 3.27 -3.95 -5.76
N ALA A 32 2.96 -3.34 -6.91
CA ALA A 32 2.68 -1.92 -7.01
C ALA A 32 1.45 -1.50 -6.19
N LYS A 33 0.36 -2.28 -6.23
CA LYS A 33 -0.84 -2.03 -5.41
C LYS A 33 -0.51 -2.15 -3.92
N ARG A 34 0.24 -3.17 -3.51
CA ARG A 34 0.67 -3.35 -2.12
C ARG A 34 1.49 -2.16 -1.63
N GLU A 35 2.46 -1.70 -2.42
CA GLU A 35 3.30 -0.56 -2.06
C GLU A 35 2.48 0.73 -1.93
N ALA A 36 1.57 0.98 -2.87
CA ALA A 36 0.67 2.14 -2.79
C ALA A 36 -0.24 2.09 -1.54
N HIS A 37 -0.75 0.90 -1.18
CA HIS A 37 -1.53 0.72 0.03
C HIS A 37 -0.69 0.94 1.29
N LEU A 38 0.53 0.39 1.35
CA LEU A 38 1.45 0.60 2.47
C LEU A 38 1.78 2.09 2.63
N ALA A 39 2.13 2.79 1.55
CA ALA A 39 2.43 4.22 1.60
C ALA A 39 1.23 5.07 2.05
N ARG A 40 -0.01 4.65 1.73
CA ARG A 40 -1.22 5.30 2.25
C ARG A 40 -1.37 5.06 3.75
N LEU A 41 -1.29 3.80 4.19
CA LEU A 41 -1.41 3.44 5.60
C LEU A 41 -0.31 4.09 6.47
N SER A 42 0.92 4.14 5.98
CA SER A 42 2.02 4.82 6.69
C SER A 42 1.76 6.31 6.87
N ARG A 43 1.13 6.98 5.89
CA ARG A 43 0.74 8.39 6.04
C ARG A 43 -0.40 8.57 7.05
N GLU A 44 -1.40 7.70 6.99
CA GLU A 44 -2.51 7.70 7.96
C GLU A 44 -1.99 7.47 9.39
N LEU A 45 -1.10 6.48 9.58
CA LEU A 45 -0.44 6.22 10.86
C LEU A 45 0.38 7.41 11.33
N SER A 46 1.21 7.99 10.46
CA SER A 46 1.99 9.19 10.82
C SER A 46 1.09 10.36 11.22
N SER A 47 -0.05 10.54 10.55
CA SER A 47 -1.01 11.59 10.89
C SER A 47 -1.66 11.34 12.25
N LEU A 48 -1.98 10.09 12.57
CA LEU A 48 -2.53 9.71 13.88
C LEU A 48 -1.49 9.89 14.98
N ASP A 49 -0.23 9.49 14.75
CA ASP A 49 0.87 9.70 15.70
C ASP A 49 1.10 11.18 15.98
N SER A 50 1.03 12.04 14.96
CA SER A 50 1.10 13.49 15.15
C SER A 50 -0.07 14.01 15.97
N LEU A 51 -1.30 13.55 15.69
CA LEU A 51 -2.47 13.96 16.47
C LEU A 51 -2.37 13.53 17.93
N ILE A 52 -1.92 12.31 18.20
CA ILE A 52 -1.71 11.82 19.57
C ILE A 52 -0.69 12.70 20.30
N ARG A 53 0.44 13.04 19.66
CA ARG A 53 1.44 13.94 20.27
C ARG A 53 0.88 15.32 20.54
N GLU A 54 0.13 15.90 19.60
CA GLU A 54 -0.55 17.18 19.81
C GLU A 54 -1.52 17.10 21.02
N MET A 55 -2.23 15.97 21.19
CA MET A 55 -3.09 15.76 22.36
C MET A 55 -2.28 15.70 23.66
N GLU A 56 -1.19 14.93 23.66
CA GLU A 56 -0.31 14.79 24.83
C GLU A 56 0.30 16.14 25.24
N GLU A 57 0.74 16.95 24.28
CA GLU A 57 1.26 18.31 24.49
C GLU A 57 0.18 19.25 25.04
N LYS A 58 -1.02 19.26 24.45
CA LYS A 58 -2.16 20.06 24.96
C LYS A 58 -2.54 19.70 26.39
N LEU A 59 -2.48 18.42 26.76
CA LEU A 59 -2.76 17.99 28.13
C LEU A 59 -1.74 18.53 29.15
N GLN A 60 -0.58 18.99 28.72
CA GLN A 60 0.39 19.67 29.59
C GLN A 60 0.11 21.18 29.75
N GLU A 61 -0.76 21.77 28.93
CA GLU A 61 -1.09 23.20 29.01
C GLU A 61 -1.90 23.52 30.29
N PRO A 62 -1.80 24.74 30.82
CA PRO A 62 -2.67 25.19 31.90
C PRO A 62 -4.14 25.05 31.53
N ALA A 63 -4.99 24.68 32.50
CA ALA A 63 -6.43 24.47 32.27
C ALA A 63 -7.13 25.70 31.63
N SER A 64 -6.66 26.92 31.93
CA SER A 64 -7.20 28.15 31.34
C SER A 64 -6.92 28.28 29.84
N GLU A 65 -5.79 27.77 29.36
CA GLU A 65 -5.39 27.81 27.95
C GLU A 65 -6.05 26.65 27.20
N LEU A 66 -6.00 25.45 27.75
CA LEU A 66 -6.64 24.25 27.20
C LEU A 66 -8.13 24.48 26.91
N LEU A 67 -8.87 25.12 27.83
CA LEU A 67 -10.31 25.32 27.70
C LEU A 67 -10.71 26.33 26.59
N GLN A 68 -9.78 27.15 26.08
CA GLN A 68 -10.09 28.14 25.05
C GLN A 68 -10.39 27.51 23.68
N ASP A 69 -9.70 26.41 23.35
CA ASP A 69 -9.75 25.81 22.01
C ASP A 69 -10.03 24.29 22.00
N ILE A 70 -10.31 23.69 23.17
CA ILE A 70 -10.59 22.26 23.31
C ILE A 70 -11.70 21.75 22.38
N ARG A 71 -12.75 22.55 22.15
CA ARG A 71 -13.87 22.14 21.28
C ARG A 71 -13.43 21.94 19.83
N SER A 72 -12.67 22.89 19.28
CA SER A 72 -12.18 22.78 17.89
C SER A 72 -11.17 21.67 17.74
N PHE A 73 -10.38 21.42 18.79
CA PHE A 73 -9.39 20.36 18.79
C PHE A 73 -10.02 18.95 18.81
N LEU A 74 -11.07 18.73 19.61
CA LEU A 74 -11.80 17.45 19.67
C LEU A 74 -12.67 17.15 18.44
N GLN A 75 -12.87 18.13 17.55
CA GLN A 75 -13.64 17.98 16.32
C GLN A 75 -12.78 17.62 15.09
N ARG A 76 -11.45 17.65 15.24
CA ARG A 76 -10.47 17.28 14.22
C ARG A 76 -10.32 15.76 14.14
#